data_AF-A0A957U459-F1
#
_entry.id   AF-A0A957U459-F1
#
_cell.length_a   1.000
_cell.length_b   1.000
_cell.length_c   1.000
_cell.angle_alpha   90.00
_cell.angle_beta   90.00
_cell.angle_gamma   90.00
#
_symmetry.space_group_name_H-M   'P 1'
#
loop_
_entity.id
_entity.type
_entity.pdbx_description
1 polymer ?
#
loop_
_entity_poly.entity_id
_entity_poly.type
_entity_poly.pdbx_seq_one_letter_code
_entity_poly.pdbx_strand_id
1 'polypeptide(L)'
;HIIDPRTGRPAKTDVLAVTMLADRTVTAEIHAKAVLILGVEEGLRYLAQRPALEGLIIDHAGDIHLTPGLLARDLDLTPGSTSDAAGILPSIPDYSIPDHVESDSHAI
;
A
#
# COMPACT_ATOMS: atom_id res chain seq x y z
N HIS A 1 -13.84 -3.48 1.02
CA HIS A 1 -14.79 -2.74 0.15
C HIS A 1 -14.22 -2.51 -1.27
N ILE A 2 -13.17 -3.23 -1.66
CA ILE A 2 -12.60 -3.14 -3.00
C ILE A 2 -13.46 -3.96 -3.97
N ILE A 3 -13.75 -3.38 -5.14
CA ILE A 3 -14.57 -4.00 -6.19
C ILE A 3 -13.66 -4.41 -7.35
N ASP A 4 -13.85 -5.62 -7.85
CA ASP A 4 -13.18 -6.08 -9.06
C ASP A 4 -13.91 -5.52 -10.29
N PRO A 5 -13.27 -4.63 -11.08
CA PRO A 5 -13.92 -3.98 -12.21
C PRO A 5 -14.30 -4.94 -13.33
N ARG A 6 -13.68 -6.14 -13.40
CA ARG A 6 -14.01 -7.15 -14.42
C ARG A 6 -15.37 -7.79 -14.16
N THR A 7 -15.80 -7.82 -12.90
CA THR A 7 -17.02 -8.53 -12.47
C THR A 7 -18.07 -7.62 -11.85
N GLY A 8 -17.68 -6.41 -11.40
CA GLY A 8 -18.55 -5.50 -10.65
C GLY A 8 -18.89 -5.98 -9.23
N ARG A 9 -18.20 -7.01 -8.72
CA ARG A 9 -18.45 -7.63 -7.40
C ARG A 9 -17.28 -7.38 -6.45
N PRO A 10 -17.45 -7.58 -5.13
CA PRO A 10 -16.32 -7.54 -4.20
C PRO A 10 -15.17 -8.42 -4.69
N ALA A 11 -13.96 -7.87 -4.68
CA ALA A 11 -12.77 -8.59 -5.13
C ALA A 11 -12.56 -9.86 -4.31
N LYS A 12 -12.27 -10.97 -5.00
CA LYS A 12 -11.83 -12.22 -4.40
C LYS A 12 -10.33 -12.35 -4.65
N THR A 13 -9.54 -12.37 -3.59
CA THR A 13 -8.08 -12.32 -3.67
C THR A 13 -7.46 -13.19 -2.57
N ASP A 14 -6.28 -13.73 -2.85
CA ASP A 14 -5.41 -14.43 -1.91
C ASP A 14 -4.53 -13.47 -1.08
N VAL A 15 -4.60 -12.17 -1.36
CA VAL A 15 -3.86 -11.11 -0.66
C VAL A 15 -4.60 -10.65 0.58
N LEU A 16 -3.93 -10.68 1.73
CA LEU A 16 -4.41 -10.14 3.00
C LEU A 16 -4.14 -8.62 3.09
N ALA A 17 -2.93 -8.19 2.72
CA ALA A 17 -2.53 -6.79 2.76
C ALA A 17 -1.51 -6.44 1.67
N VAL A 18 -1.50 -5.18 1.25
CA VAL A 18 -0.51 -4.62 0.33
C VAL A 18 0.02 -3.31 0.90
N THR A 19 1.34 -3.15 0.93
CA THR A 19 2.02 -1.89 1.18
C THR A 19 2.75 -1.49 -0.09
N MET A 20 2.56 -0.25 -0.55
CA MET A 20 3.18 0.28 -1.77
C MET A 20 4.07 1.48 -1.44
N LEU A 21 5.23 1.53 -2.08
CA LEU A 21 6.13 2.68 -2.08
C LEU A 21 6.22 3.25 -3.50
N ALA A 22 6.00 4.56 -3.60
CA ALA A 22 6.10 5.33 -4.83
C ALA A 22 6.38 6.80 -4.51
N ASP A 23 6.85 7.57 -5.50
CA ASP A 23 7.14 9.00 -5.35
C ASP A 23 5.93 9.85 -4.96
N ARG A 24 4.72 9.37 -5.24
CA ARG A 24 3.45 10.05 -4.94
C ARG A 24 2.47 9.12 -4.26
N THR A 25 1.82 9.63 -3.21
CA THR A 25 0.80 8.88 -2.45
C THR A 25 -0.34 8.37 -3.33
N VAL A 26 -0.83 9.20 -4.26
CA VAL A 26 -1.90 8.79 -5.20
C VAL A 26 -1.47 7.61 -6.08
N THR A 27 -0.20 7.58 -6.48
CA THR A 27 0.35 6.47 -7.28
C THR A 27 0.42 5.21 -6.44
N ALA A 28 0.94 5.28 -5.21
CA ALA A 28 0.95 4.15 -4.29
C ALA A 28 -0.46 3.60 -4.01
N GLU A 29 -1.43 4.48 -3.77
CA GLU A 29 -2.82 4.14 -3.46
C GLU A 29 -3.49 3.35 -4.60
N ILE A 30 -3.37 3.85 -5.83
CA ILE A 30 -3.95 3.21 -7.02
C ILE A 30 -3.34 1.82 -7.21
N HIS A 31 -2.02 1.72 -7.12
CA HIS A 31 -1.32 0.46 -7.36
C HIS A 31 -1.56 -0.56 -6.24
N ALA A 32 -1.72 -0.13 -4.98
CA ALA A 32 -2.06 -1.02 -3.87
C ALA A 32 -3.38 -1.74 -4.13
N LYS A 33 -4.40 -0.99 -4.57
CA LYS A 33 -5.72 -1.56 -4.93
C LYS A 33 -5.62 -2.49 -6.14
N ALA A 34 -4.86 -2.10 -7.17
CA ALA A 34 -4.67 -2.93 -8.35
C ALA A 34 -4.03 -4.29 -8.00
N VAL A 35 -2.93 -4.28 -7.22
CA VAL A 35 -2.25 -5.49 -6.75
C VAL A 35 -3.19 -6.35 -5.89
N LEU A 36 -3.92 -5.73 -4.97
CA LEU A 36 -4.88 -6.45 -4.12
C LEU A 36 -5.98 -7.14 -4.95
N ILE A 37 -6.48 -6.51 -6.00
CA ILE A 37 -7.49 -7.12 -6.90
C ILE A 37 -6.88 -8.26 -7.73
N LEU A 38 -5.64 -8.10 -8.19
CA LEU A 38 -4.96 -9.07 -9.05
C LEU A 38 -4.59 -10.36 -8.29
N GLY A 39 -4.25 -10.25 -7.01
CA GLY A 39 -3.72 -11.37 -6.22
C GLY A 39 -2.20 -11.39 -6.19
N VAL A 40 -1.61 -12.33 -5.46
CA VAL A 40 -0.15 -12.39 -5.23
C VAL A 40 0.62 -12.55 -6.53
N GLU A 41 0.34 -13.62 -7.30
CA GLU A 41 1.13 -13.97 -8.49
C GLU A 41 1.03 -12.90 -9.60
N GLU A 42 -0.21 -12.54 -9.97
CA GLU A 42 -0.50 -11.53 -10.97
C GLU A 42 -0.03 -10.14 -10.52
N GLY A 43 -0.15 -9.83 -9.23
CA GLY A 43 0.31 -8.59 -8.62
C GLY A 43 1.82 -8.43 -8.70
N LEU A 44 2.59 -9.47 -8.37
CA LEU A 44 4.05 -9.46 -8.53
C LEU A 44 4.47 -9.27 -9.98
N ARG A 45 3.79 -9.95 -10.93
CA ARG A 45 4.07 -9.78 -12.36
C ARG A 45 3.73 -8.37 -12.85
N TYR A 46 2.66 -7.79 -12.32
CA TYR A 46 2.27 -6.41 -12.59
C TYR A 46 3.32 -5.41 -12.09
N LEU A 47 3.87 -5.63 -10.89
CA LEU A 47 4.93 -4.79 -10.31
C LEU A 47 6.27 -4.95 -11.04
N ALA A 48 6.62 -6.15 -11.49
CA ALA A 48 7.85 -6.40 -12.24
C ALA A 48 7.97 -5.57 -13.54
N GLN A 49 6.85 -5.13 -14.10
CA GLN A 49 6.80 -4.27 -15.29
C GLN A 49 6.93 -2.77 -14.97
N ARG A 50 7.03 -2.40 -13.69
CA ARG A 50 6.97 -1.02 -13.19
C ARG A 50 8.11 -0.76 -12.21
N PRO A 51 9.36 -0.59 -12.70
CA PRO A 51 10.55 -0.49 -11.85
C PRO A 51 10.60 0.75 -10.94
N ALA A 52 9.71 1.72 -11.13
CA ALA A 52 9.56 2.88 -10.24
C ALA A 52 8.65 2.60 -9.02
N LEU A 53 8.06 1.40 -8.93
CA LEU A 53 7.19 0.99 -7.84
C LEU A 53 7.84 -0.13 -7.05
N GLU A 54 7.73 -0.05 -5.75
CA GLU A 54 8.09 -1.14 -4.85
C GLU A 54 6.87 -1.53 -4.01
N GLY A 55 6.75 -2.82 -3.68
CA GLY A 55 5.61 -3.34 -2.93
C GLY A 55 5.94 -4.52 -2.03
N LEU A 56 5.19 -4.59 -0.92
CA LEU A 56 5.13 -5.72 0.01
C LEU A 56 3.70 -6.24 -0.02
N ILE A 57 3.55 -7.54 -0.25
CA ILE A 57 2.28 -8.26 -0.25
C ILE A 57 2.32 -9.28 0.88
N ILE A 58 1.30 -9.29 1.73
CA ILE A 58 1.07 -10.34 2.73
C ILE A 58 -0.12 -11.14 2.25
N ASP A 59 0.01 -12.45 2.14
CA ASP A 59 -1.10 -13.32 1.77
C ASP A 59 -1.87 -13.85 3.01
N HIS A 60 -2.93 -14.62 2.77
CA HIS A 60 -3.74 -15.19 3.85
C HIS A 60 -3.03 -16.32 4.62
N ALA A 61 -1.93 -16.88 4.11
CA ALA A 61 -1.09 -17.81 4.86
C ALA A 61 -0.10 -17.08 5.79
N GLY A 62 0.06 -15.77 5.61
CA GLY A 62 1.00 -14.93 6.34
C GLY A 62 2.38 -14.85 5.69
N ASP A 63 2.53 -15.40 4.47
CA ASP A 63 3.79 -15.28 3.73
C ASP A 63 3.94 -13.87 3.18
N ILE A 64 5.19 -13.38 3.19
CA ILE A 64 5.55 -12.04 2.74
C ILE A 64 6.23 -12.12 1.38
N HIS A 65 5.68 -11.40 0.41
CA HIS A 65 6.18 -11.31 -0.95
C HIS A 65 6.64 -9.88 -1.22
N LEU A 66 7.89 -9.72 -1.64
CA LEU A 66 8.54 -8.41 -1.78
C LEU A 66 9.01 -8.20 -3.21
N THR A 67 8.91 -6.97 -3.68
CA THR A 67 9.65 -6.54 -4.87
C THR A 67 11.15 -6.49 -4.58
N PRO A 68 12.02 -6.65 -5.60
CA PRO A 68 13.47 -6.68 -5.40
C PRO A 68 14.05 -5.45 -4.69
N GLY A 69 13.53 -4.24 -4.94
CA GLY A 69 14.03 -3.03 -4.29
C GLY A 69 13.62 -2.90 -2.82
N LEU A 70 12.57 -3.61 -2.37
CA LEU A 70 12.28 -3.75 -0.93
C LEU A 70 13.07 -4.87 -0.28
N LEU A 71 13.34 -5.99 -0.97
CA LEU A 71 14.24 -7.03 -0.47
C LEU A 71 15.66 -6.50 -0.20
N ALA A 72 16.11 -5.55 -1.01
CA ALA A 72 17.40 -4.90 -0.83
C ALA A 72 17.44 -3.93 0.37
N ARG A 73 16.29 -3.62 0.97
CA ARG A 73 16.21 -2.85 2.21
C ARG A 73 16.21 -3.83 3.37
N ASP A 74 17.12 -3.61 4.32
CA ASP A 74 17.25 -4.42 5.54
C ASP A 74 16.05 -4.19 6.47
N LEU A 75 14.90 -4.75 6.09
CA LEU A 75 13.64 -4.65 6.82
C LEU A 75 13.58 -5.80 7.83
N ASP A 76 13.45 -5.46 9.11
CA ASP A 76 13.13 -6.45 10.12
C ASP A 76 11.65 -6.85 10.01
N LEU A 77 11.42 -8.04 9.45
CA LEU A 77 10.10 -8.63 9.26
C LEU A 77 9.82 -9.74 10.29
N THR A 78 10.62 -9.82 11.36
CA THR A 78 10.39 -10.82 12.40
C THR A 78 9.13 -10.47 13.21
N PRO A 79 8.19 -11.42 13.39
CA PRO A 79 6.97 -11.15 14.14
C PRO A 79 7.29 -10.73 15.59
N GLY A 80 6.87 -9.52 15.98
CA GLY A 80 7.00 -9.03 17.35
C GLY A 80 8.31 -8.33 17.72
N SER A 81 9.18 -8.01 16.75
CA SER A 81 10.41 -7.24 17.00
C SER A 81 10.16 -5.73 17.08
N THR A 82 9.29 -5.30 17.99
CA THR A 82 9.25 -3.89 18.38
C THR A 82 10.12 -3.69 19.63
N SER A 83 11.44 -3.84 19.51
CA SER A 83 12.32 -3.48 20.63
C SER A 83 12.49 -1.96 20.80
N ASP A 84 12.21 -1.16 19.76
CA ASP A 84 12.60 0.27 19.74
C ASP A 84 11.46 1.27 19.48
N ALA A 85 10.18 0.85 19.50
CA ALA A 85 9.03 1.75 19.29
C ALA A 85 8.74 2.74 20.44
N ALA A 86 9.66 2.88 21.41
CA ALA A 86 9.61 3.95 22.39
C ALA A 86 10.44 5.19 21.99
N GLY A 87 11.19 5.16 20.88
CA GLY A 87 12.22 6.18 20.60
C GLY A 87 12.14 6.98 19.30
N ILE A 88 11.35 6.58 18.28
CA ILE A 88 11.41 7.20 16.94
C ILE A 88 10.03 7.45 16.33
N LEU A 89 9.09 7.96 17.13
CA LEU A 89 8.05 8.80 16.55
C LEU A 89 8.51 10.25 16.76
N PRO A 90 8.91 11.00 15.72
CA PRO A 90 8.94 12.45 15.87
C PRO A 90 7.57 12.86 16.37
N SER A 91 7.52 13.64 17.45
CA SER A 91 6.29 14.23 17.95
C SER A 91 5.59 14.88 16.76
N ILE A 92 4.49 14.28 16.29
CA ILE A 92 3.63 14.88 15.28
C ILE A 92 3.20 16.22 15.91
N PRO A 93 3.59 17.38 15.37
CA PRO A 93 3.07 18.65 15.88
C PRO A 93 1.55 18.58 15.76
N ASP A 94 0.83 19.03 16.78
CA ASP A 94 -0.64 19.01 16.81
C ASP A 94 -1.20 19.60 15.50
N TYR A 95 -1.57 18.73 14.57
CA TYR A 95 -2.14 19.10 13.30
C TYR A 95 -3.61 19.39 13.55
N SER A 96 -3.91 20.66 13.80
CA SER A 96 -5.29 21.14 13.77
C SER A 96 -5.80 21.02 12.33
N ILE A 97 -6.73 20.09 12.11
CA ILE A 97 -7.51 20.02 10.87
C ILE A 97 -8.20 21.40 10.75
N PRO A 98 -7.90 22.22 9.72
CA PRO A 98 -8.64 23.45 9.53
C PRO A 98 -10.10 23.10 9.21
N ASP A 99 -11.02 23.62 10.00
CA ASP A 99 -12.44 23.59 9.70
C ASP A 99 -12.66 24.37 8.39
N HIS A 100 -13.23 23.67 7.40
CA HIS A 100 -13.73 24.17 6.13
C HIS A 100 -12.70 24.32 4.99
N VAL A 101 -12.77 23.39 4.03
CA VAL A 101 -12.52 23.70 2.62
C VAL A 101 -13.85 24.22 2.08
N GLU A 102 -13.95 25.53 1.86
CA GLU A 102 -15.04 26.08 1.06
C GLU A 102 -14.99 25.44 -0.34
N SER A 103 -16.10 24.79 -0.69
CA SER A 103 -16.36 24.28 -2.02
C SER A 103 -16.60 25.47 -2.96
N ASP A 104 -15.53 26.00 -3.57
CA ASP A 104 -15.68 26.90 -4.70
C ASP A 104 -16.18 26.13 -5.93
N SER A 105 -17.50 26.03 -5.99
CA SER A 105 -18.24 25.83 -7.23
C SER A 105 -18.06 27.09 -8.07
N HIS A 106 -17.12 27.09 -9.02
CA HIS A 106 -17.18 27.96 -10.19
C HIS A 106 -17.02 27.14 -11.47
N ALA A 107 -18.08 27.21 -12.27
CA ALA A 107 -18.24 26.68 -13.60
C ALA A 107 -17.21 27.24 -14.58
N ILE A 108 -16.73 26.41 -15.51
CA ILE A 108 -16.86 26.57 -16.97
C ILE A 108 -16.98 25.17 -17.58
#